data_AF-A0A3N7HUM8-F1
#
_entry.id   AF-A0A3N7HUM8-F1
#
_cell.length_a   1.000
_cell.length_b   1.000
_cell.length_c   1.000
_cell.angle_alpha   90.00
_cell.angle_beta   90.00
_cell.angle_gamma   90.00
#
_symmetry.space_group_name_H-M   'P 1'
#
loop_
_entity.id
_entity.type
_entity.pdbx_description
1 polymer ?
#
loop_
_entity_poly.entity_id
_entity_poly.type
_entity_poly.pdbx_seq_one_letter_code
_entity_poly.pdbx_strand_id
1 'polypeptide(L)'
;MKLPLRRLAPLALLVGAVWAGTAMLESFGGERIGREMAGKAQSGDIVMLSSVTCVYCKEARAYFKAHQVPFGECFIEKDAACEAAYRALQAPGTPVLVVKGERQVGFNAERVMQRLRRG
;
A
#
# COMPACT_ATOMS: atom_id res chain seq x y z
N MET A 1 13.08 49.72 1.64
CA MET A 1 13.49 48.96 2.85
C MET A 1 14.04 47.60 2.45
N LYS A 2 15.35 47.36 2.59
CA LYS A 2 15.96 46.02 2.41
C LYS A 2 15.90 45.32 3.77
N LEU A 3 14.94 44.43 3.98
CA LEU A 3 14.95 43.59 5.19
C LEU A 3 16.23 42.76 5.15
N PRO A 4 17.14 42.87 6.14
CA PRO A 4 18.40 42.14 6.10
C PRO A 4 18.10 40.66 6.20
N LEU A 5 18.67 39.85 5.30
CA LEU A 5 18.49 38.40 5.19
C LEU A 5 18.63 37.68 6.55
N ARG A 6 19.44 38.22 7.46
CA ARG A 6 19.63 37.74 8.84
C ARG A 6 18.36 37.78 9.71
N ARG A 7 17.42 38.70 9.44
CA ARG A 7 16.13 38.77 10.16
C ARG A 7 15.14 37.70 9.71
N LEU A 8 15.33 37.13 8.51
CA LEU A 8 14.49 36.04 8.00
C LEU A 8 15.06 34.65 8.31
N ALA A 9 16.32 34.55 8.73
CA ALA A 9 16.96 33.28 9.11
C ALA A 9 16.17 32.44 10.14
N PRO A 10 15.66 33.00 11.27
CA PRO A 10 14.89 32.19 12.21
C PRO A 10 13.54 31.73 11.63
N LEU A 11 12.89 32.57 10.81
CA LEU A 11 11.66 32.19 10.11
C LEU A 11 11.93 31.08 9.08
N ALA A 12 13.02 31.18 8.32
CA ALA A 12 13.43 30.16 7.36
C ALA A 12 13.78 28.83 8.04
N LEU A 13 14.43 28.86 9.21
CA LEU A 13 14.71 27.67 10.02
C LEU A 13 13.43 27.03 10.56
N LEU A 14 12.50 27.83 11.08
CA LEU A 14 11.21 27.32 11.56
C LEU A 14 10.40 26.69 10.41
N VAL A 15 10.33 27.36 9.27
CA VAL A 15 9.66 26.81 8.08
C VAL A 15 10.34 25.51 7.64
N GLY A 16 11.67 25.49 7.54
CA GLY A 16 12.43 24.28 7.20
C GLY A 16 12.20 23.12 8.19
N ALA A 17 12.15 23.41 9.50
CA ALA A 17 11.89 22.41 10.54
C ALA A 17 10.45 21.87 10.47
N VAL A 18 9.47 22.72 10.19
CA VAL A 18 8.07 22.30 9.99
C VAL A 18 7.96 21.41 8.75
N TRP A 19 8.56 21.79 7.62
CA TRP A 19 8.58 20.97 6.40
C TRP A 19 9.28 19.62 6.60
N ALA A 20 10.41 19.60 7.30
CA ALA A 20 11.12 18.36 7.60
C ALA A 20 10.30 17.46 8.54
N GLY A 21 9.65 18.05 9.55
CA GLY A 21 8.80 17.32 10.50
C GLY A 21 7.58 16.67 9.85
N THR A 22 6.91 17.36 8.92
CA THR A 22 5.73 16.81 8.22
C THR A 22 6.11 15.67 7.28
N ALA A 23 7.14 15.83 6.45
CA ALA A 23 7.60 14.80 5.51
C ALA A 23 8.07 13.51 6.22
N MET A 24 8.70 13.67 7.38
CA MET A 24 9.13 12.56 8.23
C MET A 24 7.92 11.77 8.75
N LEU A 25 6.86 12.44 9.19
CA LEU A 25 5.66 11.78 9.74
C LEU A 25 4.91 10.93 8.71
N GLU A 26 4.80 11.41 7.46
CA GLU A 26 4.15 10.70 6.35
C GLU A 26 4.91 9.42 5.97
N SER A 27 6.24 9.49 5.94
CA SER A 27 7.10 8.34 5.68
C SER A 27 7.00 7.26 6.78
N PHE A 28 6.84 7.69 8.04
CA PHE A 28 6.64 6.75 9.15
C PHE A 28 5.27 6.06 9.15
N GLY A 29 4.24 6.65 8.52
CA GLY A 29 2.90 6.07 8.46
C GLY A 29 2.86 4.77 7.64
N GLY A 30 3.38 4.80 6.42
CA GLY A 30 3.43 3.63 5.52
C GLY A 30 4.26 2.48 6.10
N GLU A 31 5.41 2.81 6.68
CA GLU A 31 6.29 1.88 7.39
C GLU A 31 5.60 1.18 8.58
N ARG A 32 4.78 1.92 9.35
CA ARG A 32 4.06 1.36 10.51
C ARG A 32 2.98 0.38 10.08
N ILE A 33 2.20 0.74 9.06
CA ILE A 33 1.12 -0.11 8.52
C ILE A 33 1.72 -1.39 7.91
N GLY A 34 2.82 -1.29 7.16
CA GLY A 34 3.49 -2.44 6.57
C GLY A 34 4.00 -3.44 7.61
N ARG A 35 4.68 -2.95 8.66
CA ARG A 35 5.14 -3.79 9.78
C ARG A 35 3.98 -4.46 10.53
N GLU A 36 2.89 -3.73 10.75
CA GLU A 36 1.71 -4.30 11.41
C GLU A 36 1.06 -5.39 10.55
N MET A 37 0.95 -5.17 9.23
CA MET A 37 0.47 -6.19 8.30
C MET A 37 1.35 -7.43 8.34
N ALA A 38 2.67 -7.29 8.33
CA ALA A 38 3.60 -8.42 8.40
C ALA A 38 3.45 -9.24 9.69
N GLY A 39 3.13 -8.59 10.80
CA GLY A 39 2.88 -9.27 12.08
C GLY A 39 1.51 -9.94 12.20
N LYS A 40 0.52 -9.54 11.39
CA LYS A 40 -0.87 -10.05 11.46
C LYS A 40 -1.29 -10.97 10.32
N ALA A 41 -0.74 -10.76 9.12
CA ALA A 41 -1.11 -11.55 7.95
C ALA A 41 -0.51 -12.97 8.05
N GLN A 42 -1.32 -13.97 7.75
CA GLN A 42 -0.90 -15.35 7.60
C GLN A 42 -0.89 -15.76 6.12
N SER A 43 -0.21 -16.86 5.79
CA SER A 43 -0.25 -17.43 4.45
C SER A 43 -1.69 -17.77 4.05
N GLY A 44 -2.15 -17.21 2.94
CA GLY A 44 -3.53 -17.37 2.45
C GLY A 44 -4.51 -16.27 2.88
N ASP A 45 -4.14 -15.42 3.84
CA ASP A 45 -5.00 -14.29 4.24
C ASP A 45 -5.16 -13.27 3.12
N ILE A 46 -4.13 -13.06 2.31
CA ILE A 46 -4.11 -12.07 1.24
C ILE A 46 -3.85 -12.80 -0.08
N VAL A 47 -4.80 -12.72 -1.00
CA VAL A 47 -4.62 -13.15 -2.40
C VAL A 47 -4.82 -11.94 -3.31
N MET A 48 -3.84 -11.67 -4.16
CA MET A 48 -3.89 -10.61 -5.15
C MET A 48 -4.09 -11.18 -6.54
N LEU A 49 -5.28 -11.00 -7.09
CA LEU A 49 -5.54 -11.26 -8.51
C LEU A 49 -4.90 -10.12 -9.31
N SER A 50 -3.91 -10.48 -10.10
CA SER A 50 -3.01 -9.59 -10.81
C SER A 50 -3.07 -9.80 -12.31
N SER A 51 -2.66 -8.76 -13.02
CA SER A 51 -2.36 -8.83 -14.45
C SER A 51 -0.85 -8.62 -14.68
N VAL A 52 -0.30 -9.28 -15.69
CA VAL A 52 1.13 -9.18 -16.04
C VAL A 52 1.55 -7.78 -16.53
N THR A 53 0.61 -6.99 -17.08
CA THR A 53 0.86 -5.63 -17.60
C THR A 53 0.40 -4.52 -16.66
N CYS A 54 -0.06 -4.86 -15.45
CA CYS A 54 -0.68 -3.94 -14.52
C CYS A 54 0.34 -3.23 -13.62
N VAL A 55 0.46 -1.90 -13.78
CA VAL A 55 1.36 -1.04 -12.99
C VAL A 55 0.96 -1.04 -11.51
N TYR A 56 -0.33 -0.93 -11.19
CA TYR A 56 -0.81 -0.94 -9.80
C TYR A 56 -0.60 -2.28 -9.09
N CYS A 57 -0.59 -3.38 -9.83
CA CYS A 57 -0.29 -4.71 -9.30
C CYS A 57 1.20 -4.80 -8.93
N LYS A 58 2.07 -4.21 -9.75
CA LYS A 58 3.50 -4.09 -9.45
C LYS A 58 3.74 -3.25 -8.19
N GLU A 59 3.02 -2.14 -8.02
CA GLU A 59 3.10 -1.30 -6.83
C GLU A 59 2.68 -2.06 -5.56
N ALA A 60 1.52 -2.72 -5.59
CA ALA A 60 1.02 -3.52 -4.47
C ALA A 60 1.99 -4.63 -4.07
N ARG A 61 2.52 -5.37 -5.05
CA ARG A 61 3.56 -6.38 -4.82
C ARG A 61 4.82 -5.78 -4.21
N ALA A 62 5.28 -4.64 -4.73
CA ALA A 62 6.47 -3.97 -4.20
C ALA A 62 6.27 -3.59 -2.74
N TYR A 63 5.09 -3.06 -2.39
CA TYR A 63 4.72 -2.76 -1.01
C TYR A 63 4.76 -4.00 -0.12
N PHE A 64 4.06 -5.08 -0.50
CA PHE A 64 4.03 -6.31 0.31
C PHE A 64 5.42 -6.91 0.49
N LYS A 65 6.25 -6.92 -0.58
CA LYS A 65 7.62 -7.40 -0.51
C LYS A 65 8.52 -6.53 0.36
N ALA A 66 8.44 -5.21 0.23
CA ALA A 66 9.25 -4.27 1.00
C ALA A 66 8.99 -4.41 2.51
N HIS A 67 7.73 -4.67 2.88
CA HIS A 67 7.33 -4.82 4.28
C HIS A 67 7.26 -6.27 4.76
N GLN A 68 7.68 -7.25 3.95
CA GLN A 68 7.66 -8.69 4.29
C GLN A 68 6.26 -9.21 4.67
N VAL A 69 5.22 -8.66 4.05
CA VAL A 69 3.83 -9.11 4.25
C VAL A 69 3.61 -10.39 3.43
N PRO A 70 3.18 -11.52 4.05
CA PRO A 70 2.85 -12.72 3.30
C PRO A 70 1.58 -12.50 2.45
N PHE A 71 1.68 -12.80 1.15
CA PHE A 71 0.55 -12.74 0.22
C PHE A 71 0.75 -13.74 -0.93
N GLY A 72 -0.36 -14.18 -1.52
CA GLY A 72 -0.38 -14.92 -2.79
C GLY A 72 -0.59 -13.97 -3.97
N GLU A 73 0.15 -14.15 -5.05
CA GLU A 73 -0.04 -13.43 -6.32
C GLU A 73 -0.57 -14.41 -7.38
N CYS A 74 -1.75 -14.12 -7.93
CA CYS A 74 -2.46 -14.96 -8.89
C CYS A 74 -2.57 -14.20 -10.22
N PHE A 75 -1.88 -14.65 -11.28
CA PHE A 75 -1.89 -13.94 -12.57
C PHE A 75 -3.00 -14.45 -13.48
N ILE A 76 -3.96 -13.56 -13.78
CA ILE A 76 -5.18 -13.92 -14.53
C ILE A 76 -4.89 -14.36 -15.97
N GLU A 77 -3.75 -13.98 -16.55
CA GLU A 77 -3.37 -14.39 -17.91
C GLU A 77 -2.56 -15.70 -17.94
N LYS A 78 -2.10 -16.19 -16.79
CA LYS A 78 -1.20 -17.35 -16.69
C LYS A 78 -1.83 -18.57 -16.04
N ASP A 79 -2.97 -18.40 -15.38
CA ASP A 79 -3.61 -19.42 -14.57
C ASP A 79 -5.13 -19.34 -14.73
N ALA A 80 -5.73 -20.42 -15.21
CA ALA A 80 -7.16 -20.51 -15.47
C ALA A 80 -8.02 -20.41 -14.20
N ALA A 81 -7.51 -20.86 -13.05
CA ALA A 81 -8.20 -20.70 -11.77
C ALA A 81 -8.16 -19.23 -11.32
N CYS A 82 -7.04 -18.53 -11.53
CA CYS A 82 -6.97 -17.08 -11.29
C CYS A 82 -7.93 -16.31 -12.19
N GLU A 83 -7.99 -16.67 -13.47
CA GLU A 83 -8.90 -16.05 -14.44
C GLU A 83 -10.36 -16.26 -14.04
N ALA A 84 -10.75 -17.49 -13.70
CA ALA A 84 -12.10 -17.82 -13.26
C ALA A 84 -12.48 -17.07 -11.98
N ALA A 85 -11.57 -17.01 -11.00
CA ALA A 85 -11.78 -16.25 -9.76
C ALA A 85 -11.96 -14.75 -10.06
N TYR A 86 -11.16 -14.17 -10.95
CA TYR A 86 -11.30 -12.77 -11.36
C TYR A 86 -12.64 -12.49 -12.06
N ARG A 87 -13.04 -13.35 -13.00
CA ARG A 87 -14.33 -13.25 -13.71
C ARG A 87 -15.50 -13.33 -12.74
N ALA A 88 -15.46 -14.24 -11.76
CA ALA A 88 -16.51 -14.38 -10.75
C ALA A 88 -16.69 -13.11 -9.89
N LEU A 89 -15.62 -12.35 -9.67
CA LEU A 89 -15.68 -11.10 -8.90
C LEU A 89 -16.29 -9.94 -9.70
N GLN A 90 -16.39 -10.05 -11.04
CA GLN A 90 -16.90 -8.99 -11.92
C GLN A 90 -16.24 -7.61 -11.63
N ALA A 91 -14.95 -7.63 -11.29
CA ALA A 91 -14.22 -6.42 -10.98
C ALA A 91 -13.89 -5.63 -12.27
N PRO A 92 -13.84 -4.29 -12.21
CA PRO A 92 -13.56 -3.46 -13.38
C PRO A 92 -12.07 -3.45 -13.78
N GLY A 93 -11.18 -4.04 -12.98
CA GLY A 93 -9.75 -4.06 -13.24
C GLY A 93 -8.94 -4.73 -12.14
N THR A 94 -7.63 -4.81 -12.36
CA THR A 94 -6.62 -5.35 -11.43
C THR A 94 -5.79 -4.23 -10.77
N PRO A 95 -5.21 -4.45 -9.57
CA PRO A 95 -5.31 -5.66 -8.76
C PRO A 95 -6.67 -5.77 -8.07
N VAL A 96 -7.11 -7.01 -7.80
CA VAL A 96 -8.19 -7.29 -6.86
C VAL A 96 -7.61 -8.05 -5.68
N LEU A 97 -7.68 -7.47 -4.49
CA LEU A 97 -7.25 -8.10 -3.25
C LEU A 97 -8.41 -8.81 -2.59
N VAL A 98 -8.26 -10.10 -2.35
CA VAL A 98 -9.13 -10.88 -1.47
C VAL A 98 -8.38 -11.02 -0.15
N VAL A 99 -8.87 -10.36 0.90
CA VAL A 99 -8.27 -10.36 2.23
C VAL A 99 -9.23 -11.02 3.20
N LYS A 100 -8.88 -12.21 3.73
CA LYS A 100 -9.76 -13.05 4.56
C LYS A 100 -11.16 -13.23 3.94
N GLY A 101 -11.20 -13.46 2.63
CA GLY A 101 -12.45 -13.61 1.86
C GLY A 101 -13.12 -12.30 1.44
N GLU A 102 -12.73 -11.14 1.98
CA GLU A 102 -13.29 -9.85 1.59
C GLU A 102 -12.55 -9.25 0.39
N ARG A 103 -13.30 -8.94 -0.68
CA ARG A 103 -12.74 -8.34 -1.91
C ARG A 103 -12.51 -6.83 -1.82
N GLN A 104 -11.41 -6.35 -2.38
CA GLN A 104 -11.06 -4.95 -2.60
C GLN A 104 -10.56 -4.76 -4.02
N VAL A 105 -11.10 -3.78 -4.73
CA VAL A 105 -10.56 -3.35 -6.02
C VAL A 105 -9.44 -2.34 -5.77
N GLY A 106 -8.31 -2.51 -6.45
CA GLY A 106 -7.13 -1.69 -6.31
C GLY A 106 -6.30 -2.01 -5.05
N PHE A 107 -5.19 -1.31 -4.91
CA PHE A 107 -4.34 -1.41 -3.73
C PHE A 107 -4.58 -0.22 -2.78
N ASN A 108 -4.82 -0.54 -1.51
CA ASN A 108 -4.94 0.40 -0.40
C ASN A 108 -4.50 -0.32 0.87
N ALA A 109 -3.38 0.10 1.44
CA ALA A 109 -2.73 -0.57 2.57
C ALA A 109 -3.60 -0.52 3.84
N GLU A 110 -4.25 0.61 4.10
CA GLU A 110 -5.10 0.82 5.27
C GLU A 110 -6.29 -0.13 5.27
N ARG A 111 -6.94 -0.34 4.12
CA ARG A 111 -8.10 -1.22 3.98
C ARG A 111 -7.70 -2.70 4.08
N VAL A 112 -6.54 -3.08 3.56
CA VAL A 112 -5.97 -4.43 3.79
C VAL A 112 -5.76 -4.64 5.30
N MET A 113 -5.08 -3.71 5.95
CA MET A 113 -4.83 -3.77 7.40
C MET A 113 -6.14 -3.82 8.20
N GLN A 114 -7.13 -3.00 7.83
CA GLN A 114 -8.44 -3.00 8.48
C GLN A 114 -9.10 -4.38 8.43
N ARG A 115 -9.01 -5.09 7.30
CA ARG A 115 -9.57 -6.44 7.16
C ARG A 115 -8.79 -7.49 7.92
N LEU A 116 -7.48 -7.41 7.93
CA LEU A 116 -6.64 -8.31 8.74
C LEU A 116 -6.97 -8.21 10.23
N ARG A 117 -7.37 -7.01 10.72
CA ARG A 117 -7.78 -6.77 12.11
C ARG A 117 -9.18 -7.30 12.48
N ARG A 118 -10.03 -7.61 11.50
CA ARG A 118 -11.45 -7.96 11.72
C ARG A 118 -11.72 -9.46 11.96
N GLY A 119 -10.68 -10.28 12.07
CA GLY A 119 -10.79 -11.71 12.37
C GLY A 119 -10.27 -12.04 13.76
#